data_AF-V7CF35-F1
#
_entry.id   AF-V7CF35-F1
#
_cell.length_a   1.000
_cell.length_b   1.000
_cell.length_c   1.000
_cell.angle_alpha   90.00
_cell.angle_beta   90.00
_cell.angle_gamma   90.00
#
_symmetry.space_group_name_H-M   'P 1'
#
loop_
_entity.id
_entity.type
_entity.pdbx_description
1 polymer ?
#
loop_
_entity_poly.entity_id
_entity_poly.type
_entity_poly.pdbx_seq_one_letter_code
_entity_poly.pdbx_strand_id
1 'polypeptide(L)'
;ILEEEPNKNYFSPWCVIPMVFNAVLEMIRSFTIATKHGTHYREGWFLFGFRLFGLVLPGLPAHGTQDYVNSTLLGSIERHFKAD
;
A
#
# COMPACT_ATOMS: atom_id res chain seq x y z
N ILE A 1 20.79 28.13 -0.79
CA ILE A 1 19.37 28.06 -1.22
C ILE A 1 18.86 26.73 -0.69
N LEU A 2 17.74 26.69 0.04
CA LEU A 2 17.18 25.44 0.58
C LEU A 2 16.53 24.67 -0.58
N GLU A 3 16.73 23.36 -0.65
CA GLU A 3 16.00 22.54 -1.61
C GLU A 3 14.50 22.57 -1.30
N GLU A 4 13.70 22.64 -2.35
CA GLU A 4 12.24 22.66 -2.22
C GLU A 4 11.74 21.26 -1.87
N GLU A 5 10.80 21.18 -0.93
CA GLU A 5 10.23 19.90 -0.50
C GLU A 5 9.48 19.22 -1.65
N PRO A 6 9.71 17.92 -1.89
CA PRO A 6 8.92 17.18 -2.86
C PRO A 6 7.44 17.23 -2.47
N ASN A 7 6.55 17.43 -3.46
CA ASN A 7 5.11 17.55 -3.25
C ASN A 7 4.69 18.70 -2.31
N LYS A 8 5.28 19.89 -2.48
CA LYS A 8 4.92 21.13 -1.76
C LYS A 8 3.41 21.38 -1.61
N ASN A 9 2.60 20.92 -2.56
CA ASN A 9 1.16 20.78 -2.39
C ASN A 9 0.72 19.32 -2.52
N TYR A 10 0.68 18.63 -1.38
CA TYR A 10 0.25 17.24 -1.24
C TYR A 10 -1.18 16.99 -1.79
N PHE A 11 -2.05 17.99 -1.71
CA PHE A 11 -3.43 17.92 -2.18
C PHE A 11 -3.60 18.40 -3.62
N SER A 12 -2.51 18.70 -4.33
CA SER A 12 -2.60 19.02 -5.76
C SER A 12 -3.15 17.82 -6.56
N PRO A 13 -3.88 18.05 -7.66
CA PRO A 13 -4.38 16.96 -8.49
C PRO A 13 -3.27 16.00 -8.94
N TRP A 14 -2.07 16.52 -9.23
CA TRP A 14 -0.91 15.73 -9.63
C TRP A 14 -0.42 14.76 -8.54
N CYS A 15 -0.57 15.11 -7.26
CA CYS A 15 -0.27 14.22 -6.15
C CYS A 15 -1.45 13.30 -5.82
N VAL A 16 -2.69 13.79 -5.90
CA VAL A 16 -3.90 13.04 -5.49
C VAL A 16 -4.24 11.93 -6.47
N ILE A 17 -4.15 12.16 -7.79
CA ILE A 17 -4.45 11.15 -8.81
C ILE A 17 -3.68 9.84 -8.59
N PRO A 18 -2.33 9.84 -8.43
CA PRO A 18 -1.60 8.61 -8.19
C PRO A 18 -1.96 7.97 -6.83
N MET A 19 -2.31 8.75 -5.81
CA MET A 19 -2.76 8.21 -4.53
C MET A 19 -4.10 7.47 -4.65
N VAL A 20 -5.06 8.02 -5.41
CA VAL A 20 -6.35 7.37 -5.68
C VAL A 20 -6.14 6.11 -6.52
N PHE A 21 -5.26 6.17 -7.53
CA PHE A 21 -4.90 5.00 -8.32
C PHE A 21 -4.31 3.88 -7.44
N ASN A 22 -3.40 4.23 -6.52
CA ASN A 22 -2.87 3.30 -5.54
C ASN A 22 -3.98 2.72 -4.64
N ALA A 23 -4.92 3.55 -4.17
CA ALA A 23 -6.06 3.09 -3.37
C ALA A 23 -6.92 2.04 -4.09
N VAL A 24 -7.17 2.24 -5.38
CA VAL A 24 -7.90 1.27 -6.22
C VAL A 24 -7.12 -0.03 -6.37
N LEU A 25 -5.81 0.04 -6.61
CA LEU A 25 -4.97 -1.16 -6.71
C LEU A 25 -4.93 -1.95 -5.40
N GLU A 26 -4.84 -1.25 -4.27
CA GLU A 26 -4.88 -1.83 -2.94
C GLU A 26 -6.21 -2.52 -2.64
N MET A 27 -7.33 -1.95 -3.11
CA MET A 27 -8.65 -2.60 -3.05
C MET A 27 -8.68 -3.90 -3.86
N ILE A 28 -8.16 -3.88 -5.09
CA ILE A 28 -8.08 -5.07 -5.95
C ILE A 28 -7.16 -6.12 -5.31
N ARG A 29 -6.08 -5.69 -4.65
CA ARG A 29 -5.15 -6.57 -3.95
C ARG A 29 -5.83 -7.34 -2.81
N SER A 30 -6.73 -6.72 -2.04
CA SER A 30 -7.48 -7.39 -0.97
C SER A 30 -8.16 -8.69 -1.43
N PHE A 31 -8.66 -8.72 -2.66
CA PHE A 31 -9.33 -9.90 -3.23
C PHE A 31 -8.36 -10.88 -3.88
N THR A 32 -7.24 -10.40 -4.42
CA THR A 32 -6.34 -11.24 -5.23
C THR A 32 -5.17 -11.81 -4.44
N ILE A 33 -4.77 -11.20 -3.33
CA ILE A 33 -3.57 -11.60 -2.57
C ILE A 33 -3.65 -13.02 -2.01
N ALA A 34 -4.82 -13.42 -1.49
CA ALA A 34 -5.02 -14.77 -0.95
C ALA A 34 -4.92 -15.84 -2.04
N THR A 35 -5.42 -15.54 -3.25
CA THR A 35 -5.34 -16.46 -4.40
C THR A 35 -3.93 -16.55 -4.96
N LYS A 36 -3.18 -15.43 -4.97
CA LYS A 36 -1.82 -15.36 -5.53
C LYS A 36 -0.74 -15.91 -4.59
N HIS A 37 -0.86 -15.66 -3.29
CA HIS A 37 0.19 -15.93 -2.32
C HIS A 37 -0.21 -16.92 -1.22
N GLY A 38 -1.47 -17.35 -1.19
CA GLY A 38 -2.00 -18.31 -0.23
C GLY A 38 -2.92 -17.68 0.81
N THR A 39 -3.75 -18.54 1.44
CA THR A 39 -4.83 -18.13 2.35
C THR A 39 -4.34 -17.39 3.60
N HIS A 40 -3.08 -17.54 3.98
CA HIS A 40 -2.44 -16.80 5.07
C HIS A 40 -2.43 -15.28 4.86
N TYR A 41 -2.41 -14.82 3.60
CA TYR A 41 -2.41 -13.40 3.25
C TYR A 41 -3.81 -12.79 3.17
N ARG A 42 -4.87 -13.56 3.43
CA ARG A 42 -6.24 -13.09 3.33
C ARG A 42 -6.47 -11.89 4.25
N GLU A 43 -6.99 -10.82 3.66
CA GLU A 43 -7.33 -9.61 4.40
C GLU A 43 -8.72 -9.75 5.03
N GLY A 44 -8.88 -9.18 6.23
CA GLY A 44 -10.16 -9.17 6.93
C GLY A 44 -11.05 -7.99 6.53
N TRP A 45 -12.32 -8.04 6.96
CA TRP A 45 -13.31 -6.98 6.71
C TRP A 45 -12.90 -5.60 7.23
N PHE A 46 -12.15 -5.53 8.33
CA PHE A 46 -11.65 -4.27 8.86
C PHE A 46 -10.70 -3.57 7.89
N LEU A 47 -9.71 -4.30 7.35
CA LEU A 47 -8.73 -3.75 6.42
C LEU A 47 -9.40 -3.36 5.10
N PHE A 48 -10.36 -4.16 4.63
CA PHE A 48 -11.19 -3.82 3.48
C PHE A 48 -11.97 -2.51 3.69
N GLY A 49 -12.63 -2.34 4.84
CA GLY A 49 -13.31 -1.10 5.20
C GLY A 49 -12.36 0.11 5.28
N PHE A 50 -11.16 -0.08 5.82
CA PHE A 50 -10.13 0.96 5.88
C PHE A 50 -9.69 1.42 4.47
N ARG A 51 -9.55 0.48 3.52
CA ARG A 51 -9.24 0.81 2.11
C ARG A 51 -10.39 1.55 1.43
N LEU A 52 -11.65 1.23 1.74
CA LEU A 52 -12.81 1.98 1.24
C LEU A 52 -12.79 3.43 1.73
N PHE A 53 -12.42 3.65 2.99
CA PHE A 53 -12.23 5.00 3.50
C PHE A 53 -11.06 5.72 2.82
N GLY A 54 -9.99 4.99 2.49
CA GLY A 54 -8.83 5.51 1.77
C GLY A 54 -9.06 5.90 0.30
N LEU A 55 -10.22 5.55 -0.30
CA LEU A 55 -10.67 6.13 -1.58
C LEU A 55 -11.19 7.57 -1.43
N VAL A 56 -11.74 7.90 -0.27
CA VAL A 56 -12.21 9.26 0.06
C VAL A 56 -11.05 10.12 0.58
N LEU A 57 -10.18 9.53 1.39
CA LEU A 57 -8.95 10.14 1.90
C LEU A 57 -7.71 9.47 1.29
N PRO A 58 -7.27 9.93 0.11
CA PRO A 58 -6.13 9.35 -0.60
C PRO A 58 -4.87 9.34 0.27
N GLY A 59 -4.08 8.26 0.13
CA GLY A 59 -2.82 8.08 0.87
C GLY A 59 -2.92 7.14 2.07
N LEU A 60 -4.11 6.85 2.61
CA LEU A 60 -4.28 5.90 3.73
C LEU A 60 -4.23 4.39 3.40
N PRO A 61 -4.75 3.89 2.25
CA PRO A 61 -5.11 2.48 2.08
C PRO A 61 -4.00 1.45 2.36
N ALA A 62 -2.73 1.82 2.19
CA ALA A 62 -1.57 0.92 2.29
C ALA A 62 -0.85 0.99 3.66
N HIS A 63 -1.44 1.64 4.66
CA HIS A 63 -0.82 1.84 5.98
C HIS A 63 -1.43 0.97 7.10
N GLY A 64 -2.04 -0.17 6.74
CA GLY A 64 -2.45 -1.15 7.74
C GLY A 64 -1.26 -1.96 8.27
N THR A 65 -1.33 -2.40 9.52
CA THR A 65 -0.28 -3.25 10.12
C THR A 65 -0.05 -4.53 9.32
N GLN A 66 -1.13 -5.13 8.78
CA GLN A 66 -1.05 -6.31 7.92
C GLN A 66 -0.29 -6.04 6.62
N ASP A 67 -0.29 -4.82 6.09
CA ASP A 67 0.45 -4.47 4.87
C ASP A 67 1.96 -4.53 5.11
N TYR A 68 2.43 -4.04 6.25
CA TYR A 68 3.84 -4.13 6.66
C TYR A 68 4.28 -5.58 6.87
N VAL A 69 3.44 -6.39 7.53
CA VAL A 69 3.74 -7.82 7.69
C VAL A 69 3.76 -8.53 6.34
N ASN A 70 2.78 -8.28 5.47
CA ASN A 70 2.73 -8.91 4.15
C ASN A 70 3.93 -8.50 3.27
N SER A 71 4.34 -7.23 3.29
CA SER A 71 5.49 -6.74 2.50
C SER A 71 6.81 -7.35 2.96
N THR A 72 6.97 -7.61 4.25
CA THR A 72 8.16 -8.31 4.78
C THR A 72 8.13 -9.80 4.47
N LEU A 73 6.99 -10.47 4.59
CA LEU A 73 6.84 -11.90 4.29
C LEU A 73 6.93 -12.23 2.79
N LEU A 74 6.44 -11.34 1.92
CA LEU A 74 6.53 -11.49 0.46
C LEU A 74 7.88 -11.02 -0.09
N GLY A 75 8.71 -10.36 0.72
CA GLY A 75 10.06 -9.98 0.36
C GLY A 75 10.98 -11.19 0.25
N SER A 76 11.86 -11.20 -0.76
CA SER A 76 12.87 -12.25 -0.88
C SER A 76 13.98 -12.06 0.17
N ILE A 77 14.19 -13.09 1.00
CA ILE A 77 15.27 -13.16 1.99
C ILE A 77 16.66 -13.03 1.32
N GLU A 78 16.86 -13.58 0.12
CA GLU A 78 18.14 -13.47 -0.62
C GLU A 78 18.52 -12.03 -0.95
N ARG A 79 17.54 -11.12 -1.04
CA ARG A 79 17.81 -9.68 -1.27
C ARG A 79 18.17 -8.93 -0.01
N HIS A 80 17.86 -9.48 1.17
CA HIS A 80 18.20 -8.89 2.47
C HIS A 80 19.54 -9.38 3.00
N PHE A 81 19.92 -10.61 2.66
CA PHE A 81 21.25 -11.16 2.90
C PHE A 81 21.97 -11.28 1.56
N LYS A 82 22.53 -10.18 1.05
CA LYS A 82 23.69 -10.34 0.16
C LYS A 82 24.77 -10.99 1.02
N ALA A 83 24.95 -12.30 0.85
CA ALA A 83 26.21 -12.91 1.22
C ALA A 83 27.24 -12.32 0.25
N ASP A 84 28.14 -11.51 0.80
CA ASP A 84 29.37 -11.11 0.10
C ASP A 84 30.19 -12.35 -0.28
#